data_AF-L7Y5Y5-F1
#
_entry.id   AF-L7Y5Y5-F1
#
_cell.length_a   1.000
_cell.length_b   1.000
_cell.length_c   1.000
_cell.angle_alpha   90.00
_cell.angle_beta   90.00
_cell.angle_gamma   90.00
#
_symmetry.space_group_name_H-M   'P 1'
#
loop_
_entity.id
_entity.type
_entity.pdbx_description
1 polymer ?
#
loop_
_entity_poly.entity_id
_entity_poly.type
_entity_poly.pdbx_seq_one_letter_code
_entity_poly.pdbx_strand_id
1 'polypeptide(L)'
;MGLLDAVTAGLFRKSEPIADAAGLADFMDARAAFMAQKCVVEFCRVRAGVYWQKLFSEAEFQAELAKSRWLSYPPAYAMVAEMTEGTLRPAAGIQQRKLPGVLTNLASQTFAKYKVPEGATDDFWSGAAELVEARLAATQAGPPRPVRNIPDPTARLVFDALPMHKDIVTNDYDYIFNNLRMNLLRAHEDLLQAGNLDAIAEDLLGR
;
A
#
# COMPACT_ATOMS: atom_id res chain seq x y z
N MET A 1 -28.47 15.39 26.11
CA MET A 1 -27.26 14.65 25.70
C MET A 1 -26.31 15.66 25.10
N GLY A 2 -25.22 15.94 25.81
CA GLY A 2 -24.40 17.14 25.61
C GLY A 2 -23.26 16.91 24.62
N LEU A 3 -22.71 18.01 24.07
CA LEU A 3 -21.50 18.02 23.23
C LEU A 3 -20.33 17.25 23.85
N LEU A 4 -20.27 17.21 25.19
CA LEU A 4 -19.26 16.48 25.96
C LEU A 4 -19.44 14.95 25.87
N ASP A 5 -20.65 14.43 25.71
CA ASP A 5 -20.91 13.00 25.51
C ASP A 5 -20.41 12.55 24.13
N ALA A 6 -20.56 13.40 23.10
CA ALA A 6 -20.07 13.13 21.74
C ALA A 6 -18.52 13.19 21.65
N VAL A 7 -17.89 14.13 22.36
CA VAL A 7 -16.43 14.26 22.41
C VAL A 7 -15.79 13.12 23.20
N THR A 8 -16.39 12.72 24.32
CA THR A 8 -15.89 11.58 25.13
C THR A 8 -16.16 10.24 24.44
N ALA A 9 -17.33 10.05 23.81
CA ALA A 9 -17.60 8.85 23.01
C ALA A 9 -16.65 8.71 21.80
N GLY A 10 -16.27 9.83 21.16
CA GLY A 10 -15.28 9.84 20.06
C GLY A 10 -13.84 9.54 20.52
N LEU A 11 -13.49 9.89 21.76
CA LEU A 11 -12.15 9.63 22.33
C LEU A 11 -11.95 8.17 22.79
N PHE A 12 -13.04 7.44 23.05
CA PHE A 12 -13.01 6.06 23.54
C PHE A 12 -13.66 5.02 22.61
N ARG A 13 -14.11 5.42 21.40
CA ARG A 13 -14.59 4.45 20.41
C ARG A 13 -13.41 3.63 19.92
N LYS A 14 -13.25 2.42 20.48
CA LYS A 14 -12.37 1.40 19.93
C LYS A 14 -12.76 1.23 18.47
N SER A 15 -11.82 1.49 17.55
CA SER A 15 -12.05 1.23 16.12
C SER A 15 -12.58 -0.18 15.97
N GLU A 16 -13.64 -0.34 15.17
CA GLU A 16 -14.17 -1.66 14.89
C GLU A 16 -13.05 -2.53 14.29
N PRO A 17 -12.87 -3.77 14.77
CA PRO A 17 -11.84 -4.66 14.26
C PRO A 17 -12.04 -4.95 12.77
N ILE A 18 -10.94 -5.09 12.03
CA ILE A 18 -10.98 -5.60 10.65
C ILE A 18 -11.29 -7.09 10.75
N ALA A 19 -12.45 -7.53 10.28
CA ALA A 19 -12.93 -8.89 10.49
C ALA A 19 -13.43 -9.58 9.21
N ASP A 20 -13.51 -8.88 8.09
CA ASP A 20 -14.03 -9.37 6.81
C ASP A 20 -13.19 -8.88 5.63
N ALA A 21 -13.50 -9.38 4.44
CA ALA A 21 -12.83 -9.04 3.19
C ALA A 21 -12.96 -7.55 2.85
N ALA A 22 -14.12 -6.93 3.15
CA ALA A 22 -14.36 -5.52 2.85
C ALA A 22 -13.47 -4.60 3.70
N GLY A 23 -13.43 -4.82 5.02
CA GLY A 23 -12.56 -4.09 5.93
C GLY A 23 -11.08 -4.33 5.61
N LEU A 24 -10.71 -5.54 5.19
CA LEU A 24 -9.35 -5.81 4.74
C LEU A 24 -9.02 -5.03 3.45
N ALA A 25 -9.93 -4.98 2.48
CA ALA A 25 -9.74 -4.23 1.24
C ALA A 25 -9.51 -2.74 1.53
N ASP A 26 -10.36 -2.14 2.37
CA ASP A 26 -10.27 -0.73 2.74
C ASP A 26 -8.98 -0.44 3.52
N PHE A 27 -8.55 -1.36 4.39
CA PHE A 27 -7.26 -1.27 5.07
C PHE A 27 -6.10 -1.31 4.08
N MET A 28 -6.08 -2.29 3.17
CA MET A 28 -5.00 -2.46 2.21
C MET A 28 -4.88 -1.25 1.28
N ASP A 29 -6.03 -0.77 0.78
CA ASP A 29 -6.15 0.44 -0.03
C ASP A 29 -5.58 1.67 0.70
N ALA A 30 -6.10 1.97 1.89
CA ALA A 30 -5.68 3.12 2.67
C ALA A 30 -4.16 3.10 2.97
N ARG A 31 -3.60 1.92 3.30
CA ARG A 31 -2.16 1.78 3.58
C ARG A 31 -1.30 1.91 2.34
N ALA A 32 -1.71 1.32 1.22
CA ALA A 32 -1.01 1.46 -0.05
C ALA A 32 -1.03 2.92 -0.54
N ALA A 33 -2.19 3.57 -0.50
CA ALA A 33 -2.36 4.97 -0.90
C ALA A 33 -1.53 5.91 -0.02
N PHE A 34 -1.58 5.73 1.30
CA PHE A 34 -0.78 6.51 2.24
C PHE A 34 0.72 6.33 1.97
N MET A 35 1.18 5.08 1.81
CA MET A 35 2.59 4.78 1.59
C MET A 35 3.09 5.37 0.27
N ALA A 36 2.35 5.20 -0.84
CA ALA A 36 2.69 5.76 -2.14
C ALA A 36 2.78 7.30 -2.09
N GLN A 37 1.75 7.95 -1.54
CA GLN A 37 1.70 9.41 -1.45
C GLN A 37 2.78 9.96 -0.53
N LYS A 38 2.96 9.38 0.65
CA LYS A 38 3.94 9.84 1.64
C LYS A 38 5.36 9.68 1.13
N CYS A 39 5.68 8.54 0.50
CA CYS A 39 7.01 8.28 -0.03
C CYS A 39 7.39 9.33 -1.09
N VAL A 40 6.53 9.55 -2.09
CA VAL A 40 6.76 10.52 -3.17
C VAL A 40 6.82 11.96 -2.62
N VAL A 41 5.84 12.37 -1.82
CA VAL A 41 5.74 13.76 -1.34
C VAL A 41 6.90 14.12 -0.42
N GLU A 42 7.20 13.30 0.57
CA GLU A 42 8.27 13.59 1.51
C GLU A 42 9.64 13.56 0.83
N PHE A 43 9.84 12.66 -0.14
CA PHE A 43 11.05 12.66 -0.94
C PHE A 43 11.24 13.99 -1.68
N CYS A 44 10.23 14.44 -2.42
CA CYS A 44 10.28 15.70 -3.13
C CYS A 44 10.52 16.89 -2.19
N ARG A 45 9.89 16.90 -1.01
CA ARG A 45 10.11 17.95 0.00
C ARG A 45 11.54 17.96 0.51
N VAL A 46 12.08 16.80 0.88
CA VAL A 46 13.47 16.67 1.37
C VAL A 46 14.45 17.15 0.31
N ARG A 47 14.28 16.71 -0.94
CA ARG A 47 15.19 17.07 -2.04
C ARG A 47 15.07 18.52 -2.49
N ALA A 48 13.88 19.11 -2.47
CA ALA A 48 13.69 20.53 -2.77
C ALA A 48 14.23 21.46 -1.67
N GLY A 49 14.43 20.94 -0.46
CA GLY A 49 14.95 21.68 0.68
C GLY A 49 14.11 22.92 0.97
N VAL A 50 14.76 24.07 1.15
CA VAL A 50 14.08 25.35 1.44
C VAL A 50 13.13 25.82 0.33
N TYR A 51 13.26 25.28 -0.89
CA TYR A 51 12.44 25.66 -2.05
C TYR A 51 11.19 24.78 -2.23
N TRP A 52 10.91 23.86 -1.31
CA TRP A 52 9.79 22.91 -1.46
C TRP A 52 8.44 23.61 -1.69
N GLN A 53 8.17 24.73 -1.01
CA GLN A 53 6.92 25.48 -1.17
C GLN A 53 6.78 26.05 -2.60
N LYS A 54 7.88 26.59 -3.14
CA LYS A 54 7.90 27.12 -4.51
C LYS A 54 7.68 25.99 -5.50
N LEU A 55 8.44 24.90 -5.41
CA LEU A 55 8.29 23.76 -6.30
C LEU A 55 6.86 23.20 -6.29
N PHE A 56 6.26 23.06 -5.12
CA PHE A 56 4.88 22.55 -4.97
C PHE A 56 3.80 23.54 -5.45
N SER A 57 4.15 24.81 -5.70
CA SER A 57 3.24 25.80 -6.29
C SER A 57 3.26 25.80 -7.83
N GLU A 58 4.27 25.20 -8.46
CA GLU A 58 4.38 25.13 -9.91
C GLU A 58 3.39 24.11 -10.49
N ALA A 59 2.54 24.53 -11.43
CA ALA A 59 1.48 23.69 -12.00
C ALA A 59 2.04 22.44 -12.71
N GLU A 60 3.17 22.58 -13.41
CA GLU A 60 3.84 21.46 -14.09
C GLU A 60 4.32 20.40 -13.08
N PHE A 61 4.88 20.84 -11.96
CA PHE A 61 5.30 19.93 -10.90
C PHE A 61 4.11 19.25 -10.23
N GLN A 62 3.00 19.95 -10.02
CA GLN A 62 1.78 19.35 -9.47
C GLN A 62 1.21 18.25 -10.38
N ALA A 63 1.27 18.43 -11.70
CA ALA A 63 0.85 17.42 -12.67
C ALA A 63 1.74 16.17 -12.60
N GLU A 64 3.07 16.33 -12.62
CA GLU A 64 4.01 15.21 -12.50
C GLU A 64 3.93 14.53 -11.13
N LEU A 65 3.71 15.30 -10.05
CA LEU A 65 3.49 14.76 -8.72
C LEU A 65 2.22 13.91 -8.65
N ALA A 66 1.13 14.34 -9.30
CA ALA A 66 -0.11 13.56 -9.37
C ALA A 66 0.12 12.23 -10.11
N LYS A 67 0.82 12.27 -11.26
CA LYS A 67 1.19 11.08 -12.02
C LYS A 67 2.08 10.13 -11.20
N SER A 68 3.10 10.66 -10.55
CA SER A 68 4.03 9.89 -9.71
C SER A 68 3.34 9.13 -8.57
N ARG A 69 2.36 9.76 -7.92
CA ARG A 69 1.56 9.10 -6.87
C ARG A 69 0.80 7.89 -7.40
N TRP A 70 0.20 8.02 -8.60
CA TRP A 70 -0.51 6.91 -9.23
C TRP A 70 0.43 5.80 -9.68
N LEU A 71 1.56 6.14 -10.30
CA LEU A 71 2.57 5.15 -10.70
C LEU A 71 3.17 4.39 -9.49
N SER A 72 3.26 5.05 -8.33
CA SER A 72 3.78 4.46 -7.09
C SER A 72 2.73 3.62 -6.35
N TYR A 73 1.45 3.74 -6.68
CA TYR A 73 0.37 3.07 -5.96
C TYR A 73 0.33 1.54 -6.18
N PRO A 74 0.38 1.00 -7.42
CA PRO A 74 0.44 -0.45 -7.65
C PRO A 74 1.60 -1.18 -6.94
N PRO A 75 2.87 -0.73 -7.02
CA PRO A 75 3.95 -1.41 -6.29
C PRO A 75 3.79 -1.30 -4.77
N ALA A 76 3.25 -0.19 -4.26
CA ALA A 76 2.93 -0.05 -2.84
C ALA A 76 1.82 -1.03 -2.41
N TYR A 77 0.77 -1.18 -3.22
CA TYR A 77 -0.31 -2.15 -2.97
C TYR A 77 0.21 -3.58 -2.98
N ALA A 78 1.08 -3.93 -3.94
CA ALA A 78 1.70 -5.25 -3.99
C ALA A 78 2.53 -5.57 -2.74
N MET A 79 3.25 -4.59 -2.17
CA MET A 79 3.94 -4.77 -0.88
C MET A 79 2.96 -5.01 0.27
N VAL A 80 1.85 -4.27 0.33
CA VAL A 80 0.82 -4.44 1.36
C VAL A 80 0.11 -5.78 1.22
N ALA A 81 -0.16 -6.23 -0.01
CA ALA A 81 -0.71 -7.56 -0.30
C ALA A 81 0.25 -8.68 0.12
N GLU A 82 1.55 -8.57 -0.20
CA GLU A 82 2.56 -9.55 0.23
C GLU A 82 2.68 -9.61 1.77
N MET A 83 2.62 -8.45 2.44
CA MET A 83 2.60 -8.37 3.91
C MET A 83 1.34 -9.06 4.48
N THR A 84 0.17 -8.73 3.94
CA THR A 84 -1.12 -9.26 4.38
C THR A 84 -1.20 -10.78 4.19
N GLU A 85 -0.73 -11.28 3.05
CA GLU A 85 -0.65 -12.72 2.78
C GLU A 85 0.20 -13.43 3.84
N GLY A 86 1.39 -12.91 4.12
CA GLY A 86 2.28 -13.48 5.13
C GLY A 86 1.67 -13.48 6.53
N THR A 87 0.92 -12.44 6.88
CA THR A 87 0.22 -12.29 8.17
C THR A 87 -0.97 -13.26 8.30
N LEU A 88 -1.75 -13.47 7.23
CA LEU A 88 -2.92 -14.36 7.24
C LEU A 88 -2.54 -15.84 7.08
N ARG A 89 -1.34 -16.14 6.57
CA ARG A 89 -0.90 -17.49 6.26
C ARG A 89 -1.10 -18.50 7.42
N PRO A 90 -0.76 -18.19 8.68
CA PRO A 90 -1.00 -19.11 9.80
C PRO A 90 -2.49 -19.41 10.03
N ALA A 91 -3.35 -18.38 10.03
CA ALA A 91 -4.80 -18.52 10.22
C ALA A 91 -5.45 -19.31 9.06
N ALA A 92 -4.96 -19.10 7.84
CA ALA A 92 -5.43 -19.84 6.66
C ALA A 92 -5.10 -21.35 6.73
N GLY A 93 -4.05 -21.76 7.45
CA GLY A 93 -3.68 -23.16 7.65
C GLY A 93 -3.56 -23.93 6.32
N ILE A 94 -4.27 -25.05 6.18
CA ILE A 94 -4.26 -25.86 4.95
C ILE A 94 -4.73 -25.11 3.69
N GLN A 95 -5.54 -24.05 3.87
CA GLN A 95 -6.08 -23.26 2.76
C GLN A 95 -5.16 -22.12 2.34
N GLN A 96 -3.97 -21.97 2.96
CA GLN A 96 -3.02 -20.90 2.64
C GLN A 96 -2.71 -20.75 1.14
N ARG A 97 -2.78 -21.86 0.38
CA ARG A 97 -2.52 -21.86 -1.08
C ARG A 97 -3.56 -21.09 -1.88
N LYS A 98 -4.74 -20.81 -1.30
CA LYS A 98 -5.79 -20.00 -1.92
C LYS A 98 -5.59 -18.49 -1.70
N LEU A 99 -4.76 -18.09 -0.73
CA LEU A 99 -4.55 -16.68 -0.37
C LEU A 99 -4.15 -15.79 -1.57
N PRO A 100 -3.23 -16.19 -2.48
CA PRO A 100 -2.91 -15.37 -3.64
C PRO A 100 -4.12 -15.02 -4.49
N GLY A 101 -4.95 -16.02 -4.82
CA GLY A 101 -6.11 -15.81 -5.68
C GLY A 101 -7.14 -14.87 -5.07
N VAL A 102 -7.46 -15.05 -3.78
CA VAL A 102 -8.44 -14.20 -3.09
C VAL A 102 -7.91 -12.77 -2.89
N LEU A 103 -6.63 -12.60 -2.57
CA LEU A 103 -6.01 -11.28 -2.38
C LEU A 103 -5.80 -10.54 -3.71
N THR A 104 -5.48 -11.25 -4.80
CA THR A 104 -5.46 -10.67 -6.15
C THR A 104 -6.86 -10.21 -6.56
N ASN A 105 -7.89 -11.02 -6.32
CA ASN A 105 -9.28 -10.62 -6.61
C ASN A 105 -9.68 -9.38 -5.79
N LEU A 106 -9.30 -9.32 -4.51
CA LEU A 106 -9.52 -8.14 -3.67
C LEU A 106 -8.81 -6.90 -4.23
N ALA A 107 -7.56 -7.05 -4.69
CA ALA A 107 -6.81 -5.98 -5.34
C ALA A 107 -7.52 -5.47 -6.60
N SER A 108 -7.97 -6.37 -7.48
CA SER A 108 -8.70 -6.02 -8.69
C SER A 108 -10.00 -5.25 -8.39
N GLN A 109 -10.75 -5.68 -7.37
CA GLN A 109 -11.95 -4.99 -6.92
C GLN A 109 -11.64 -3.59 -6.36
N THR A 110 -10.57 -3.46 -5.59
CA THR A 110 -10.10 -2.16 -5.10
C THR A 110 -9.70 -1.23 -6.25
N PHE A 111 -8.91 -1.72 -7.21
CA PHE A 111 -8.47 -0.93 -8.36
C PHE A 111 -9.64 -0.48 -9.23
N ALA A 112 -10.67 -1.31 -9.40
CA ALA A 112 -11.88 -0.95 -10.14
C ALA A 112 -12.67 0.23 -9.54
N LYS A 113 -12.41 0.62 -8.28
CA LYS A 113 -13.00 1.82 -7.66
C LYS A 113 -12.43 3.13 -8.26
N TYR A 114 -11.26 3.07 -8.89
CA TYR A 114 -10.56 4.24 -9.41
C TYR A 114 -10.73 4.41 -10.92
N LYS A 115 -10.83 5.66 -11.36
CA LYS A 115 -10.66 5.98 -12.78
C LYS A 115 -9.22 5.69 -13.18
N VAL A 116 -9.01 5.32 -14.44
CA VAL A 116 -7.66 5.24 -15.01
C VAL A 116 -7.00 6.62 -14.85
N PRO A 117 -5.78 6.70 -14.28
CA PRO A 117 -5.07 7.97 -14.11
C PRO A 117 -4.86 8.68 -15.46
N GLU A 118 -4.89 10.01 -15.44
CA GLU A 118 -4.67 10.80 -16.65
C GLU A 118 -3.29 10.50 -17.26
N GLY A 119 -3.26 10.26 -18.57
CA GLY A 119 -2.04 9.92 -19.31
C GLY A 119 -1.54 8.48 -19.10
N ALA A 120 -2.22 7.66 -18.30
CA ALA A 120 -1.97 6.22 -18.26
C ALA A 120 -2.70 5.50 -19.41
N THR A 121 -2.24 4.29 -19.70
CA THR A 121 -2.87 3.40 -20.68
C THR A 121 -4.13 2.75 -20.09
N ASP A 122 -5.05 2.31 -20.94
CA ASP A 122 -6.33 1.69 -20.50
C ASP A 122 -6.12 0.40 -19.69
N ASP A 123 -4.98 -0.27 -19.86
CA ASP A 123 -4.57 -1.48 -19.14
C ASP A 123 -3.86 -1.20 -17.81
N PHE A 124 -3.80 0.06 -17.34
CA PHE A 124 -3.09 0.44 -16.13
C PHE A 124 -3.50 -0.40 -14.91
N TRP A 125 -4.82 -0.58 -14.70
CA TRP A 125 -5.33 -1.34 -13.56
C TRP A 125 -5.22 -2.86 -13.72
N SER A 126 -5.29 -3.39 -14.95
CA SER A 126 -5.01 -4.81 -15.18
C SER A 126 -3.53 -5.12 -14.95
N GLY A 127 -2.62 -4.27 -15.42
CA GLY A 127 -1.19 -4.42 -15.14
C GLY A 127 -0.86 -4.30 -13.65
N ALA A 128 -1.58 -3.44 -12.92
CA ALA A 128 -1.48 -3.36 -11.46
C ALA A 128 -1.91 -4.66 -10.77
N ALA A 129 -3.01 -5.28 -11.22
CA ALA A 129 -3.48 -6.57 -10.69
C ALA A 129 -2.50 -7.71 -11.02
N GLU A 130 -1.97 -7.75 -12.23
CA GLU A 130 -0.93 -8.71 -12.65
C GLU A 130 0.35 -8.58 -11.80
N LEU A 131 0.76 -7.35 -11.46
CA LEU A 131 1.87 -7.12 -10.54
C LEU A 131 1.58 -7.75 -9.18
N VAL A 132 0.40 -7.51 -8.60
CA VAL A 132 0.00 -8.10 -7.31
C VAL A 132 0.00 -9.64 -7.39
N GLU A 133 -0.59 -10.20 -8.44
CA GLU A 133 -0.64 -11.64 -8.65
C GLU A 133 0.75 -12.26 -8.73
N ALA A 134 1.63 -11.69 -9.57
CA ALA A 134 3.00 -12.17 -9.74
C ALA A 134 3.78 -12.11 -8.41
N ARG A 135 3.59 -11.04 -7.62
CA ARG A 135 4.22 -10.92 -6.29
C ARG A 135 3.71 -11.98 -5.33
N LEU A 136 2.40 -12.19 -5.23
CA LEU A 136 1.80 -13.17 -4.33
C LEU A 136 2.15 -14.61 -4.72
N ALA A 137 2.19 -14.92 -6.02
CA ALA A 137 2.63 -16.21 -6.54
C ALA A 137 4.09 -16.50 -6.16
N ALA A 138 4.99 -15.52 -6.33
CA ALA A 138 6.39 -15.65 -5.92
C ALA A 138 6.54 -15.86 -4.41
N THR A 139 5.72 -15.18 -3.60
CA THR A 139 5.72 -15.29 -2.12
C THR A 139 5.29 -16.67 -1.62
N GLN A 140 4.51 -17.41 -2.41
CA GLN A 140 4.10 -18.78 -2.10
C GLN A 140 5.15 -19.85 -2.41
N ALA A 141 6.25 -19.49 -3.07
CA ALA A 141 7.35 -20.43 -3.35
C ALA A 141 8.19 -20.79 -2.11
N GLY A 142 8.04 -20.06 -1.00
CA GLY A 142 8.79 -20.27 0.23
C GLY A 142 8.03 -19.81 1.48
N PRO A 143 8.70 -19.77 2.65
CA PRO A 143 8.11 -19.19 3.86
C PRO A 143 7.82 -17.69 3.65
N PRO A 144 6.88 -17.10 4.42
CA PRO A 144 6.63 -15.66 4.36
C PRO A 144 7.92 -14.86 4.49
N ARG A 145 8.10 -13.88 3.61
CA ARG A 145 9.26 -13.00 3.70
C ARG A 145 9.12 -12.11 4.94
N PRO A 146 10.22 -11.85 5.69
CA PRO A 146 10.20 -10.82 6.73
C PRO A 146 9.73 -9.47 6.15
N VAL A 147 8.78 -8.82 6.80
CA VAL A 147 8.14 -7.58 6.31
C VAL A 147 9.16 -6.51 5.90
N ARG A 148 10.25 -6.37 6.65
CA ARG A 148 11.34 -5.43 6.36
C ARG A 148 12.05 -5.63 5.01
N ASN A 149 11.88 -6.78 4.36
CA ASN A 149 12.48 -7.14 3.08
C ASN A 149 11.44 -7.21 1.94
N ILE A 150 10.15 -7.04 2.26
CA ILE A 150 9.09 -7.05 1.23
C ILE A 150 9.27 -5.96 0.17
N PRO A 151 9.76 -4.75 0.49
CA PRO A 151 9.95 -3.73 -0.54
C PRO A 151 11.02 -4.08 -1.60
N ASP A 152 11.94 -5.02 -1.34
CA ASP A 152 13.10 -5.32 -2.22
C ASP A 152 12.73 -5.44 -3.72
N PRO A 153 11.67 -6.19 -4.11
CA PRO A 153 11.39 -6.46 -5.51
C PRO A 153 10.66 -5.33 -6.24
N THR A 154 10.03 -4.41 -5.52
CA THR A 154 9.11 -3.41 -6.10
C THR A 154 9.46 -1.97 -5.73
N ALA A 155 10.36 -1.73 -4.76
CA ALA A 155 10.78 -0.38 -4.37
C ALA A 155 11.41 0.40 -5.53
N ARG A 156 12.06 -0.31 -6.47
CA ARG A 156 12.61 0.33 -7.68
C ARG A 156 11.55 0.95 -8.56
N LEU A 157 10.37 0.33 -8.67
CA LEU A 157 9.25 0.88 -9.43
C LEU A 157 8.76 2.22 -8.83
N VAL A 158 8.76 2.33 -7.48
CA VAL A 158 8.43 3.59 -6.79
C VAL A 158 9.52 4.64 -7.00
N PHE A 159 10.79 4.24 -6.91
CA PHE A 159 11.93 5.14 -7.13
C PHE A 159 11.95 5.71 -8.56
N ASP A 160 11.73 4.87 -9.57
CA ASP A 160 11.72 5.29 -10.97
C ASP A 160 10.48 6.14 -11.30
N ALA A 161 9.43 6.11 -10.47
CA ALA A 161 8.23 6.93 -10.63
C ALA A 161 8.36 8.36 -10.07
N LEU A 162 9.45 8.70 -9.37
CA LEU A 162 9.61 10.01 -8.73
C LEU A 162 9.61 11.16 -9.76
N PRO A 163 8.96 12.31 -9.47
CA PRO A 163 8.82 13.42 -10.41
C PRO A 163 10.05 14.34 -10.36
N MET A 164 11.24 13.75 -10.47
CA MET A 164 12.52 14.41 -10.26
C MET A 164 13.51 13.96 -11.34
N HIS A 165 14.32 14.88 -11.84
CA HIS A 165 15.32 14.54 -12.84
C HIS A 165 16.33 13.52 -12.27
N LYS A 166 16.67 12.49 -13.06
CA LYS A 166 17.55 11.38 -12.66
C LYS A 166 18.88 11.83 -12.05
N ASP A 167 19.44 12.94 -12.54
CA ASP A 167 20.71 13.48 -12.05
C ASP A 167 20.62 14.04 -10.62
N ILE A 168 19.42 14.30 -10.13
CA ILE A 168 19.16 14.77 -8.76
C ILE A 168 19.03 13.60 -7.79
N VAL A 169 18.58 12.43 -8.26
CA VAL A 169 18.15 11.30 -7.41
C VAL A 169 19.12 10.11 -7.37
N THR A 170 20.27 10.21 -8.05
CA THR A 170 21.20 9.09 -8.33
C THR A 170 21.56 8.21 -7.12
N ASN A 171 21.66 8.77 -5.92
CA ASN A 171 22.09 8.07 -4.71
C ASN A 171 20.98 7.96 -3.64
N ASP A 172 19.72 8.19 -4.02
CA ASP A 172 18.61 8.30 -3.07
C ASP A 172 17.74 7.03 -2.97
N TYR A 173 18.10 5.95 -3.68
CA TYR A 173 17.33 4.70 -3.64
C TYR A 173 17.16 4.17 -2.21
N ASP A 174 18.23 4.18 -1.42
CA ASP A 174 18.20 3.69 -0.04
C ASP A 174 17.25 4.51 0.85
N TYR A 175 17.05 5.81 0.56
CA TYR A 175 16.08 6.62 1.25
C TYR A 175 14.65 6.14 0.96
N ILE A 176 14.31 5.97 -0.32
CA ILE A 176 12.99 5.50 -0.75
C ILE A 176 12.70 4.12 -0.20
N PHE A 177 13.66 3.22 -0.34
CA PHE A 177 13.56 1.86 0.14
C PHE A 177 13.35 1.79 1.66
N ASN A 178 14.11 2.57 2.44
CA ASN A 178 13.91 2.64 3.89
C ASN A 178 12.58 3.29 4.28
N ASN A 179 12.12 4.30 3.55
CA ASN A 179 10.82 4.92 3.77
C ASN A 179 9.68 3.90 3.57
N LEU A 180 9.69 3.16 2.46
CA LEU A 180 8.73 2.09 2.17
C LEU A 180 8.76 1.01 3.24
N ARG A 181 9.96 0.54 3.62
CA ARG A 181 10.17 -0.44 4.70
C ARG A 181 9.51 -0.01 6.01
N MET A 182 9.77 1.23 6.47
CA MET A 182 9.24 1.71 7.74
C MET A 182 7.72 1.86 7.72
N ASN A 183 7.16 2.36 6.61
CA ASN A 183 5.70 2.46 6.46
C ASN A 183 5.04 1.07 6.39
N LEU A 184 5.67 0.09 5.75
CA LEU A 184 5.15 -1.26 5.66
C LEU A 184 5.21 -2.01 7.01
N LEU A 185 6.30 -1.84 7.77
CA LEU A 185 6.37 -2.33 9.16
C LEU A 185 5.26 -1.73 10.01
N ARG A 186 5.00 -0.43 9.86
CA ARG A 186 3.90 0.22 10.57
C ARG A 186 2.54 -0.31 10.16
N ALA A 187 2.31 -0.51 8.86
CA ALA A 187 1.07 -1.12 8.37
C ALA A 187 0.89 -2.53 8.94
N HIS A 188 1.95 -3.33 9.02
CA HIS A 188 1.90 -4.66 9.62
C HIS A 188 1.51 -4.62 11.11
N GLU A 189 2.10 -3.73 11.90
CA GLU A 189 1.71 -3.51 13.30
C GLU A 189 0.23 -3.12 13.42
N ASP A 190 -0.21 -2.19 12.57
CA ASP A 190 -1.60 -1.72 12.57
C ASP A 190 -2.58 -2.85 12.19
N LEU A 191 -2.23 -3.74 11.25
CA LEU A 191 -3.02 -4.92 10.90
C LEU A 191 -3.09 -5.92 12.06
N LEU A 192 -1.96 -6.20 12.72
CA LEU A 192 -1.93 -7.09 13.88
C LEU A 192 -2.74 -6.54 15.07
N GLN A 193 -2.78 -5.22 15.23
CA GLN A 193 -3.51 -4.58 16.31
C GLN A 193 -5.02 -4.49 16.04
N ALA A 194 -5.42 -4.20 14.81
CA ALA A 194 -6.82 -3.97 14.44
C ALA A 194 -7.52 -5.20 13.85
N GLY A 195 -6.77 -6.17 13.31
CA GLY A 195 -7.30 -7.31 12.58
C GLY A 195 -7.65 -8.50 13.46
N ASN A 196 -8.83 -9.07 13.24
CA ASN A 196 -9.15 -10.43 13.64
C ASN A 196 -8.75 -11.39 12.52
N LEU A 197 -7.52 -11.90 12.56
CA LEU A 197 -6.93 -12.67 11.47
C LEU A 197 -7.69 -13.97 11.16
N ASP A 198 -8.27 -14.60 12.18
CA ASP A 198 -9.07 -15.82 12.00
C ASP A 198 -10.38 -15.51 11.28
N ALA A 199 -11.10 -14.46 11.71
CA ALA A 199 -12.34 -14.04 11.04
C ALA A 199 -12.10 -13.59 9.59
N ILE A 200 -11.02 -12.81 9.35
CA ILE A 200 -10.62 -12.41 8.00
C ILE A 200 -10.34 -13.65 7.13
N ALA A 201 -9.59 -14.63 7.66
CA ALA A 201 -9.26 -15.85 6.92
C ALA A 201 -10.49 -16.73 6.66
N GLU A 202 -11.45 -16.77 7.61
CA GLU A 202 -12.73 -17.48 7.47
C GLU A 202 -13.59 -16.86 6.36
N ASP A 203 -13.79 -15.54 6.39
CA ASP A 203 -14.58 -14.80 5.40
C ASP A 203 -13.96 -14.90 3.99
N LEU A 204 -12.64 -14.73 3.87
CA LEU A 204 -11.95 -14.82 2.58
C LEU A 204 -11.96 -16.22 1.96
N LEU A 205 -11.91 -17.27 2.78
CA LEU A 205 -11.68 -18.65 2.32
C LEU A 205 -12.92 -19.53 2.44
N GLY A 206 -14.03 -18.99 2.96
CA GLY A 206 -15.31 -19.69 3.13
C GLY A 206 -15.20 -20.87 4.08
N ARG A 207 -14.64 -20.65 5.27
CA ARG A 207 -14.67 -21.68 6.33
C ARG A 207 -16.01 -21.74 7.04
#